data_AF-A0A831YET1-F1
#
_entry.id   AF-A0A831YET1-F1
#
_cell.length_a   1.000
_cell.length_b   1.000
_cell.length_c   1.000
_cell.angle_alpha   90.00
_cell.angle_beta   90.00
_cell.angle_gamma   90.00
#
_symmetry.space_group_name_H-M   'P 1'
#
loop_
_entity.id
_entity.type
_entity.pdbx_description
1 polymer ?
#
loop_
_entity_poly.entity_id
_entity_poly.type
_entity_poly.pdbx_seq_one_letter_code
_entity_poly.pdbx_strand_id
1 'polypeptide(L)' 'MIPPTHPRYRSLLERERVVEGVRDGYVALQGLIAHGRGECFDYLIGEATQPFAERAIEAAAAALLTAKHPVISVNG' A
#
# COMPACT_ATOMS: atom_id res chain seq x y z
N MET A 1 -20.22 -4.32 6.21
CA MET A 1 -19.66 -4.91 4.98
C MET A 1 -19.82 -3.89 3.86
N ILE A 2 -18.73 -3.51 3.19
CA ILE A 2 -18.75 -2.55 2.08
C ILE A 2 -19.17 -3.31 0.81
N PRO A 3 -20.19 -2.89 0.05
CA PRO A 3 -20.60 -3.58 -1.17
C PRO A 3 -19.48 -3.57 -2.24
N PRO A 4 -19.21 -4.68 -2.96
CA PRO A 4 -18.22 -4.69 -4.04
C PRO A 4 -18.51 -3.71 -5.19
N THR A 5 -19.77 -3.31 -5.35
CA THR A 5 -20.22 -2.32 -6.33
C THR A 5 -19.99 -0.87 -5.88
N HIS A 6 -19.53 -0.65 -4.65
CA HIS A 6 -19.30 0.69 -4.13
C HIS A 6 -18.12 1.36 -4.85
N PRO A 7 -18.24 2.63 -5.30
CA PRO A 7 -17.18 3.30 -6.08
C PRO A 7 -15.85 3.43 -5.31
N ARG A 8 -15.90 3.43 -3.97
CA ARG A 8 -14.72 3.47 -3.09
C ARG A 8 -14.37 2.12 -2.45
N TYR A 9 -14.91 1.01 -2.98
CA TYR A 9 -14.78 -0.31 -2.34
C TYR A 9 -13.34 -0.65 -1.94
N ARG A 10 -12.38 -0.46 -2.86
CA ARG A 10 -10.95 -0.76 -2.59
C ARG A 10 -10.37 0.09 -1.47
N SER A 11 -10.46 1.42 -1.55
CA SER A 11 -9.93 2.34 -0.52
C SER A 11 -10.54 2.06 0.86
N LEU A 12 -11.86 1.81 0.92
CA LEU A 12 -12.51 1.49 2.19
C LEU A 12 -12.11 0.11 2.75
N LEU A 13 -11.90 -0.88 1.88
CA LEU A 13 -11.44 -2.21 2.30
C LEU A 13 -10.01 -2.16 2.87
N GLU A 14 -9.09 -1.41 2.23
CA GLU A 14 -7.72 -1.28 2.74
C GLU A 14 -7.70 -0.55 4.10
N ARG A 15 -8.55 0.46 4.32
CA ARG A 15 -8.68 1.10 5.64
C ARG A 15 -9.07 0.12 6.74
N GLU A 16 -10.07 -0.74 6.47
CA GLU A 16 -10.50 -1.76 7.44
C GLU A 16 -9.35 -2.72 7.77
N ARG A 17 -8.55 -3.13 6.77
CA ARG A 17 -7.38 -4.01 7.01
C ARG A 17 -6.33 -3.38 7.92
N VAL A 18 -6.04 -2.09 7.77
CA VAL A 18 -5.08 -1.41 8.66
C VAL A 18 -5.66 -1.29 10.08
N VAL A 19 -6.96 -1.05 10.22
CA VAL A 19 -7.65 -1.06 11.52
C VAL A 19 -7.61 -2.45 12.16
N GLU A 20 -7.87 -3.50 11.39
CA GLU A 20 -7.73 -4.89 11.84
C GLU A 20 -6.29 -5.19 12.26
N GLY A 21 -5.29 -4.75 11.50
CA GLY A 21 -3.89 -4.95 11.88
C GLY A 21 -3.48 -4.25 13.18
N VAL A 22 -4.12 -3.14 13.53
CA VAL A 22 -3.96 -2.53 14.87
C VAL A 22 -4.61 -3.39 15.94
N ARG A 23 -5.81 -3.94 15.69
CA ARG A 23 -6.51 -4.84 16.62
C ARG A 23 -5.73 -6.13 16.87
N ASP A 24 -5.09 -6.65 15.82
CA ASP A 24 -4.28 -7.86 15.85
C ASP A 24 -2.85 -7.59 16.39
N GLY A 25 -2.50 -6.32 16.61
CA GLY A 25 -1.29 -5.91 17.32
C GLY A 25 -0.01 -5.86 16.46
N TYR A 26 -0.10 -6.07 15.15
CA TYR A 26 1.07 -5.97 14.26
C TYR A 26 1.24 -4.58 13.64
N VAL A 27 0.17 -3.79 13.50
CA VAL A 27 0.22 -2.37 13.10
C VAL A 27 0.26 -1.47 14.33
N ALA A 28 1.20 -0.52 14.38
CA ALA A 28 1.19 0.52 15.41
C ALA A 28 0.06 1.54 15.16
N LEU A 29 -0.48 2.19 16.20
CA LEU A 29 -1.54 3.20 16.05
C LEU A 29 -1.16 4.34 15.07
N GLN A 30 0.12 4.72 15.03
CA GLN A 30 0.65 5.71 14.08
C GLN A 30 0.58 5.23 12.62
N GLY A 31 0.48 3.93 12.39
CA GLY A 31 0.26 3.30 11.08
C GLY A 31 -1.07 3.74 10.45
N LEU A 32 -2.11 3.98 11.24
CA LEU A 32 -3.39 4.51 10.73
C LEU A 32 -3.21 5.92 10.13
N ILE A 33 -2.44 6.76 10.82
CA ILE A 33 -2.13 8.12 10.35
C ILE A 33 -1.25 8.04 9.10
N ALA A 34 -0.28 7.12 9.08
CA ALA A 34 0.57 6.91 7.91
C ALA A 34 -0.22 6.45 6.68
N HIS A 35 -1.18 5.54 6.85
CA HIS A 35 -2.07 5.09 5.77
C HIS A 35 -2.89 6.26 5.21
N GLY A 36 -3.50 7.08 6.07
CA GLY A 36 -4.26 8.26 5.63
C GLY A 36 -3.41 9.30 4.86
N ARG A 37 -2.13 9.47 5.21
CA ARG A 37 -1.20 10.28 4.42
C ARG A 37 -0.94 9.67 3.04
N GLY A 38 -0.81 8.34 2.97
CA GLY A 38 -0.66 7.61 1.71
C GLY A 38 -1.87 7.81 0.79
N GLU A 39 -3.08 7.63 1.33
CA GLU A 39 -4.32 7.86 0.58
C GLU A 39 -4.41 9.29 0.04
N CYS A 40 -3.99 10.30 0.81
CA CYS A 40 -3.98 11.69 0.34
C CYS A 40 -3.16 11.86 -0.95
N PHE A 41 -1.98 11.25 -1.03
CA PHE A 41 -1.19 11.26 -2.27
C PHE A 41 -1.81 10.40 -3.37
N ASP A 42 -2.41 9.26 -3.01
CA ASP A 42 -3.08 8.37 -3.97
C ASP A 42 -4.22 9.10 -4.71
N TYR A 43 -5.00 9.91 -3.97
CA TYR A 43 -6.00 10.82 -4.55
C TYR A 43 -5.38 11.82 -5.54
N LEU A 44 -4.22 12.40 -5.22
CA LEU A 44 -3.55 13.39 -6.08
C LEU A 44 -3.00 12.77 -7.37
N ILE A 45 -2.57 11.50 -7.33
CA ILE A 45 -2.03 10.78 -8.50
C ILE A 45 -3.09 9.96 -9.24
N GLY A 46 -4.36 10.01 -8.82
CA GLY A 46 -5.49 9.40 -9.52
C GLY A 46 -5.75 7.92 -9.21
N GLU A 47 -5.27 7.42 -8.07
CA GLU A 47 -5.55 6.06 -7.56
C GLU A 47 -5.24 4.95 -8.57
N ALA A 48 -4.18 5.16 -9.35
CA ALA A 48 -3.72 4.27 -10.39
C ALA A 48 -2.20 4.27 -10.48
N THR A 49 -1.63 3.13 -10.89
CA THR A 49 -0.20 3.05 -11.18
C THR A 49 0.13 4.00 -12.33
N GLN A 50 1.04 4.93 -12.08
CA GLN A 50 1.46 5.92 -13.05
C GLN A 50 2.62 5.40 -13.91
N PRO A 51 2.82 5.91 -15.15
CA PRO A 51 3.91 5.46 -16.03
C PRO A 51 5.32 5.58 -15.43
N PHE A 52 5.54 6.58 -14.56
CA PHE A 52 6.81 6.70 -13.84
C PHE A 52 6.99 5.61 -12.79
N ALA A 53 5.90 5.15 -12.16
CA ALA A 53 5.92 4.08 -11.17
C ALA A 53 6.11 2.72 -11.84
N GLU A 54 5.49 2.47 -13.01
CA GLU A 54 5.71 1.24 -13.78
C GLU A 54 7.19 1.05 -14.14
N ARG A 55 7.84 2.08 -14.69
CA ARG A 55 9.28 2.03 -14.99
C ARG A 55 10.15 1.79 -13.75
N ALA A 56 9.78 2.36 -12.61
CA ALA A 56 10.50 2.15 -11.36
C ALA A 56 10.33 0.71 -10.84
N ILE A 57 9.14 0.13 -10.98
CA ILE A 57 8.86 -1.27 -10.61
C ILE A 57 9.69 -2.23 -11.47
N GLU A 58 9.77 -2.02 -12.78
CA GLU A 58 10.59 -2.84 -13.68
C GLU A 58 12.07 -2.79 -13.27
N ALA A 59 12.60 -1.60 -13.00
CA ALA A 59 13.98 -1.41 -12.55
C ALA A 59 14.24 -2.09 -11.19
N ALA A 60 13.31 -1.96 -10.24
CA ALA A 60 13.42 -2.60 -8.93
C ALA A 60 13.37 -4.13 -9.03
N ALA A 61 12.50 -4.68 -9.89
CA ALA A 61 12.44 -6.12 -10.15
C ALA A 61 13.74 -6.65 -10.74
N ALA A 62 14.32 -5.96 -11.72
CA ALA A 62 15.62 -6.31 -12.29
C ALA A 62 16.75 -6.25 -11.23
N ALA A 63 16.74 -5.23 -10.38
CA ALA A 63 17.71 -5.11 -9.29
C ALA A 63 17.60 -6.26 -8.28
N LEU A 64 16.38 -6.67 -7.90
CA LEU A 64 16.16 -7.81 -7.01
C LEU A 64 16.62 -9.13 -7.64
N LEU A 65 16.32 -9.36 -8.92
CA LEU A 65 16.69 -10.58 -9.65
C LEU A 65 18.20 -10.74 -9.85
N THR A 66 18.93 -9.63 -9.95
CA THR A 66 20.38 -9.63 -10.22
C THR A 66 21.23 -9.51 -8.96
N ALA A 67 20.62 -9.23 -7.81
CA ALA A 67 21.32 -9.14 -6.53
C ALA A 67 21.77 -10.52 -6.03
N LYS A 68 22.95 -10.58 -5.38
CA LYS A 68 23.45 -11.82 -4.77
C LYS A 68 22.70 -12.20 -3.50
N HIS A 69 22.31 -11.19 -2.71
CA HIS A 69 21.65 -11.36 -1.41
C HIS A 69 20.51 -10.32 -1.27
N PRO A 70 19.45 -10.40 -2.08
CA PRO A 70 18.31 -9.48 -1.96
C PRO A 70 17.57 -9.73 -0.64
N VAL A 71 17.13 -8.64 0.01
CA VAL A 71 16.36 -8.68 1.26
C VAL A 71 15.14 -7.78 1.11
N ILE A 72 13.98 -8.25 1.57
CA ILE A 72 12.74 -7.48 1.63
C ILE A 72 12.42 -7.21 3.09
N SER A 73 12.34 -5.93 3.45
CA SER A 73 11.90 -5.51 4.78
C SER A 73 10.38 -5.51 4.86
N VAL A 74 9.84 -5.94 6.00
CA VAL A 74 8.39 -5.95 6.29
C VAL A 74 8.14 -5.13 7.56
N ASN A 75 7.07 -4.33 7.55
CA ASN A 75 6.57 -3.61 8.71
C ASN A 75 5.10 -3.99 8.98
N GLY A 76 4.59 -3.45 10.08
CA GLY A 76 3.20 -3.62 10.52
C GLY A 76 2.19 -3.14 9.50
#